data_AF-A0A847A848-F1
#
_entry.id   AF-A0A847A848-F1
#
_cell.length_a   1.000
_cell.length_b   1.000
_cell.length_c   1.000
_cell.angle_alpha   90.00
_cell.angle_beta   90.00
_cell.angle_gamma   90.00
#
_symmetry.space_group_name_H-M   'P 1'
#
loop_
_entity.id
_entity.type
_entity.pdbx_description
1 polymer ?
#
loop_
_entity_poly.entity_id
_entity_poly.type
_entity_poly.pdbx_seq_one_letter_code
_entity_poly.pdbx_strand_id
1 'polypeptide(L)'
;AVQLLAHLEGAPRGLYSGCFGIIDPDQAELAMSIRGIELRSLGRPEQLALIGAGGGITADSVAEAELAEKDLKARPLLAALQAALRAAQGTMQSE
;
A
#
# COMPACT_ATOMS: atom_id res chain seq x y z
N ALA A 1 -9.04 -17.86 -5.88
CA ALA A 1 -7.90 -16.95 -5.58
C ALA A 1 -8.06 -16.25 -4.23
N VAL A 2 -9.10 -15.42 -4.01
CA VAL A 2 -9.28 -14.63 -2.77
C VAL A 2 -9.31 -15.48 -1.49
N GLN A 3 -9.89 -16.68 -1.53
CA GLN A 3 -9.88 -17.61 -0.38
C GLN A 3 -8.47 -18.11 -0.02
N LEU A 4 -7.61 -18.37 -1.02
CA LEU A 4 -6.21 -18.73 -0.79
C LEU A 4 -5.46 -17.56 -0.16
N LEU A 5 -5.68 -16.34 -0.67
CA LEU A 5 -5.08 -15.14 -0.12
C LEU A 5 -5.52 -14.91 1.34
N ALA A 6 -6.81 -15.04 1.63
CA ALA A 6 -7.33 -14.92 2.99
C ALA A 6 -6.78 -15.98 3.97
N HIS A 7 -6.42 -17.16 3.47
CA HIS A 7 -5.78 -18.21 4.28
C HIS A 7 -4.29 -17.97 4.51
N LEU A 8 -3.58 -17.47 3.48
CA LEU A 8 -2.14 -17.27 3.50
C LEU A 8 -1.72 -15.95 4.16
N GLU A 9 -2.57 -14.93 4.10
CA GLU A 9 -2.28 -13.61 4.66
C GLU A 9 -2.75 -13.51 6.10
N GLY A 10 -1.85 -13.11 7.01
CA GLY A 10 -2.13 -13.07 8.45
C GLY A 10 -2.96 -11.86 8.93
N ALA A 11 -3.40 -10.99 8.03
CA ALA A 11 -4.18 -9.79 8.37
C ALA A 11 -5.02 -9.29 7.17
N PRO A 12 -6.09 -8.52 7.42
CA PRO A 12 -6.83 -7.83 6.36
C PRO A 12 -5.94 -6.86 5.58
N ARG A 13 -6.13 -6.79 4.26
CA ARG A 13 -5.33 -5.94 3.34
C ARG A 13 -5.54 -4.43 3.50
N GLY A 14 -6.57 -4.00 4.23
CA GLY A 14 -6.95 -2.58 4.28
C GLY A 14 -7.42 -2.10 2.91
N LEU A 15 -6.95 -0.93 2.49
CA LEU A 15 -7.29 -0.38 1.17
C LEU A 15 -6.57 -1.08 0.01
N TYR A 16 -5.49 -1.84 0.27
CA TYR A 16 -4.70 -2.48 -0.78
C TYR A 16 -5.51 -3.51 -1.57
N SER A 17 -5.42 -3.43 -2.89
CA SER A 17 -6.18 -4.26 -3.86
C SER A 17 -7.69 -4.03 -3.84
N GLY A 18 -8.17 -2.94 -3.21
CA GLY A 18 -9.54 -2.44 -3.34
C GLY A 18 -9.70 -1.50 -4.54
N CYS A 19 -10.62 -0.54 -4.42
CA CYS A 19 -10.79 0.53 -5.41
C CYS A 19 -11.01 1.89 -4.73
N PHE A 20 -10.67 2.96 -5.44
CA PHE A 20 -10.83 4.34 -5.00
C PHE A 20 -11.20 5.22 -6.19
N GLY A 21 -12.16 6.12 -6.02
CA GLY A 21 -12.59 7.03 -7.07
C GLY A 21 -13.94 7.67 -6.79
N ILE A 22 -14.64 8.08 -7.85
CA ILE A 22 -15.88 8.84 -7.80
C ILE A 22 -17.02 8.00 -8.36
N ILE A 23 -18.17 8.10 -7.71
CA ILE A 23 -19.44 7.53 -8.18
C ILE A 23 -20.47 8.65 -8.11
N ASP A 24 -21.21 8.85 -9.20
CA ASP A 24 -22.37 9.71 -9.28
C ASP A 24 -23.57 8.90 -9.85
N PRO A 25 -24.78 9.49 -9.97
CA PRO A 25 -25.94 8.75 -10.46
C PRO A 25 -25.82 8.18 -11.88
N ASP A 26 -24.96 8.76 -12.71
CA ASP A 26 -24.86 8.42 -14.13
C ASP A 26 -23.57 7.65 -14.46
N GLN A 27 -22.50 7.82 -13.68
CA GLN A 27 -21.17 7.27 -13.95
C GLN A 27 -20.40 6.84 -12.70
N ALA A 28 -19.41 5.97 -12.90
CA ALA A 28 -18.44 5.59 -11.90
C ALA A 28 -17.04 5.52 -12.51
N GLU A 29 -16.09 6.22 -11.91
CA GLU A 29 -14.66 6.13 -12.25
C GLU A 29 -13.90 5.66 -11.02
N LEU A 30 -13.42 4.42 -11.06
CA LEU A 30 -12.76 3.76 -9.94
C LEU A 30 -11.40 3.22 -10.38
N ALA A 31 -10.33 3.67 -9.70
CA ALA A 31 -9.00 3.13 -9.85
C ALA A 31 -8.78 1.98 -8.87
N MET A 32 -8.00 0.97 -9.27
CA MET A 32 -7.55 -0.06 -8.34
C MET A 32 -6.60 0.56 -7.30
N SER A 33 -6.84 0.28 -6.03
CA SER A 33 -6.03 0.78 -4.92
C SER A 33 -4.72 0.00 -4.81
N ILE A 34 -3.76 0.36 -5.65
CA ILE A 34 -2.39 -0.14 -5.66
C ILE A 34 -1.42 1.04 -5.72
N ARG A 35 -0.15 0.81 -5.36
CA ARG A 35 0.89 1.84 -5.38
C ARG A 35 0.54 3.08 -4.53
N GLY A 36 -0.13 2.88 -3.40
CA GLY A 36 -0.50 3.92 -2.45
C GLY A 36 -0.04 3.62 -1.03
N ILE A 37 -0.12 4.63 -0.17
CA ILE A 37 0.18 4.53 1.26
C ILE A 37 -1.11 4.81 2.02
N GLU A 38 -1.59 3.85 2.79
CA GLU A 38 -2.75 4.04 3.67
C GLU A 38 -2.25 4.55 5.03
N LEU A 39 -2.58 5.80 5.35
CA LEU A 39 -2.27 6.41 6.65
C LEU A 39 -3.46 6.23 7.59
N ARG A 40 -3.25 5.51 8.69
CA ARG A 40 -4.24 5.30 9.75
C ARG A 40 -3.88 6.11 10.99
N SER A 41 -4.79 6.97 11.38
CA SER A 41 -4.82 7.49 12.74
C SER A 41 -5.57 6.50 13.63
N LEU A 42 -4.91 5.98 14.65
CA LEU A 42 -5.51 5.04 15.61
C LEU A 42 -6.02 5.75 16.86
N GLY A 43 -6.23 7.08 16.80
CA GLY A 43 -6.57 7.89 17.97
C GLY A 43 -5.45 7.94 19.02
N ARG A 44 -4.23 7.59 18.62
CA ARG A 44 -3.01 7.55 19.42
C ARG A 44 -1.96 8.49 18.80
N PRO A 45 -0.94 8.92 19.57
CA PRO A 45 0.13 9.76 19.03
C PRO A 45 0.90 9.07 17.90
N GLU A 46 1.01 7.74 17.92
CA GLU A 46 1.59 7.00 16.80
C GLU A 46 0.63 6.90 15.60
N GLN A 47 1.16 7.25 14.43
CA GLN A 47 0.48 7.05 13.14
C GLN A 47 0.97 5.75 12.51
N LEU A 48 0.06 4.98 11.92
CA LEU A 48 0.39 3.75 11.19
C LEU A 48 0.31 4.02 9.69
N ALA A 49 1.40 3.74 8.96
CA ALA A 49 1.41 3.76 7.51
C ALA A 49 1.47 2.32 6.97
N LEU A 50 0.49 1.94 6.14
CA LEU A 50 0.42 0.63 5.51
C LEU A 50 0.75 0.74 4.02
N ILE A 51 1.64 -0.13 3.54
CA ILE A 51 2.03 -0.23 2.13
C ILE A 51 1.82 -1.67 1.67
N GLY A 52 0.86 -1.86 0.77
CA GLY A 52 0.63 -3.13 0.11
C GLY A 52 1.38 -3.24 -1.21
N ALA A 53 2.04 -4.36 -1.45
CA ALA A 53 2.67 -4.71 -2.71
C ALA A 53 2.60 -6.22 -2.94
N GLY A 54 2.53 -6.63 -4.21
CA GLY A 54 2.43 -8.03 -4.61
C GLY A 54 2.45 -8.18 -6.13
N GLY A 55 2.31 -9.42 -6.59
CA GLY A 55 2.32 -9.81 -7.99
C GLY A 55 1.36 -10.97 -8.25
N GLY A 56 1.15 -11.28 -9.53
CA GLY A 56 0.41 -12.47 -9.92
C GLY A 56 1.34 -13.67 -9.90
N ILE A 57 0.91 -14.78 -9.30
CA ILE A 57 1.66 -16.03 -9.29
C ILE A 57 1.08 -16.95 -10.35
N THR A 58 1.94 -17.49 -11.21
CA THR A 58 1.60 -18.48 -12.24
C THR A 58 2.39 -19.77 -12.03
N ALA A 59 2.13 -20.80 -12.83
CA ALA A 59 2.80 -22.09 -12.70
C ALA A 59 4.33 -22.00 -12.92
N ASP A 60 4.78 -21.04 -13.73
CA ASP A 60 6.20 -20.84 -14.06
C ASP A 60 6.85 -19.72 -13.23
N SER A 61 6.15 -19.18 -12.23
CA SER A 61 6.68 -18.13 -11.36
C SER A 61 7.88 -18.66 -10.54
N VAL A 62 8.92 -17.84 -10.44
CA VAL A 62 10.12 -18.10 -9.63
C VAL A 62 10.04 -17.29 -8.35
N ALA A 63 10.03 -17.95 -7.19
CA ALA A 63 9.76 -17.31 -5.90
C ALA A 63 10.66 -16.10 -5.60
N GLU A 64 11.95 -16.20 -5.90
CA GLU A 64 12.93 -15.13 -5.69
C GLU A 64 12.66 -13.92 -6.60
N ALA A 65 12.23 -14.18 -7.85
CA ALA A 65 11.89 -13.13 -8.80
C ALA A 65 10.62 -12.37 -8.37
N GLU A 66 9.59 -13.09 -7.91
CA GLU A 66 8.35 -12.50 -7.43
C GLU A 66 8.56 -11.66 -6.17
N LEU A 67 9.44 -12.12 -5.27
CA LEU A 67 9.82 -11.34 -4.08
C LEU A 67 10.55 -10.05 -4.47
N ALA A 68 11.53 -10.15 -5.38
CA ALA A 68 12.25 -8.99 -5.89
C ALA A 68 11.31 -7.99 -6.59
N GLU A 69 10.33 -8.48 -7.36
CA GLU A 69 9.31 -7.65 -7.99
C GLU A 69 8.43 -6.94 -6.94
N LYS A 70 7.94 -7.65 -5.92
CA LYS A 70 7.18 -7.07 -4.81
C LYS A 70 7.95 -5.92 -4.15
N ASP A 71 9.23 -6.13 -3.86
CA ASP A 71 10.09 -5.12 -3.23
C ASP A 71 10.35 -3.93 -4.16
N LEU A 72 10.60 -4.19 -5.45
CA LEU A 72 10.71 -3.16 -6.48
C LEU A 72 9.44 -2.30 -6.54
N LYS A 73 8.27 -2.91 -6.37
CA LYS A 73 6.97 -2.22 -6.36
C LYS A 73 6.79 -1.33 -5.12
N ALA A 74 7.23 -1.78 -3.95
CA ALA A 74 7.09 -1.08 -2.68
C ALA A 74 8.11 0.06 -2.49
N ARG A 75 9.33 -0.12 -3.01
CA ARG A 75 10.48 0.79 -2.76
C ARG A 75 10.20 2.27 -3.01
N PRO A 76 9.54 2.71 -4.10
CA PRO A 76 9.26 4.12 -4.33
C PRO A 76 8.36 4.74 -3.24
N LEU A 77 7.40 3.96 -2.72
CA LEU A 77 6.48 4.42 -1.67
C LEU A 77 7.19 4.55 -0.33
N LEU A 78 8.04 3.58 0.01
CA LEU A 78 8.88 3.65 1.20
C LEU A 78 9.81 4.87 1.15
N ALA A 79 10.42 5.14 -0.01
CA ALA A 79 11.27 6.30 -0.20
C ALA A 79 10.48 7.62 -0.06
N ALA A 80 9.28 7.71 -0.65
CA ALA A 80 8.40 8.87 -0.51
C ALA A 80 7.98 9.11 0.94
N LEU A 81 7.62 8.05 1.67
CA LEU A 81 7.27 8.13 3.09
C LEU A 81 8.45 8.65 3.93
N GLN A 82 9.64 8.11 3.71
CA GLN A 82 10.85 8.56 4.41
C GLN A 82 11.18 10.03 4.11
N ALA A 83 11.00 10.48 2.86
CA ALA A 83 11.21 11.87 2.50
C ALA A 83 10.20 12.79 3.20
N ALA A 84 8.92 12.41 3.23
CA ALA A 84 7.88 13.15 3.94
C ALA A 84 8.14 13.26 5.45
N LEU A 85 8.57 12.17 6.09
CA LEU A 85 8.93 12.15 7.51
C LEU A 85 10.11 13.08 7.82
N ARG A 86 11.16 13.09 6.98
CA ARG A 86 12.29 14.00 7.15
C ARG A 86 11.88 15.47 7.00
N ALA A 87 11.02 15.77 6.03
CA ALA A 87 10.51 17.13 5.83
C ALA A 87 9.72 17.61 7.06
N ALA A 88 8.85 16.76 7.63
CA ALA A 88 8.10 17.10 8.83
C ALA A 88 8.99 17.35 10.06
N GLN A 89 10.09 16.61 10.21
CA GLN A 89 11.06 16.79 11.30
C GLN A 89 11.86 18.09 11.18
N GLY A 90 12.23 18.49 9.95
CA GLY A 90 12.95 19.75 9.71
C GLY A 90 12.12 20.99 10.08
N THR A 91 10.81 20.96 9.86
CA THR A 91 9.90 22.06 10.21
C THR A 91 9.75 22.26 11.73
N MET A 92 9.79 21.19 12.53
CA MET A 92 9.68 21.26 13.99
C MET A 92 10.96 21.74 14.69
N GLN A 93 12.11 21.79 14.02
CA GLN A 93 13.38 22.25 14.59
C GLN A 93 13.66 23.73 14.30
N SER A 94 12.85 24.38 13.46
CA SER A 94 12.95 25.80 13.10
C SER A 94 11.96 26.70 13.83
N GLU A 95 11.14 26.14 14.72
CA GLU A 95 10.28 26.85 15.68
C GLU A 95 10.85 26.72 17.10
#